data_AF-A0A6A4FTT8-F1
#
_entry.id   AF-A0A6A4FTT8-F1
#
_cell.length_a   1.000
_cell.length_b   1.000
_cell.length_c   1.000
_cell.angle_alpha   90.00
_cell.angle_beta   90.00
_cell.angle_gamma   90.00
#
_symmetry.space_group_name_H-M   'P 1'
#
loop_
_entity.id
_entity.type
_entity.pdbx_description
1 polymer ?
#
loop_
_entity_poly.entity_id
_entity_poly.type
_entity_poly.pdbx_seq_one_letter_code
_entity_poly.pdbx_strand_id
1 'polypeptide(L)'
;MVVNLMWTGNPVVTALIPPFIKMIYTKLLGFPSDALPGHYIAGIVRAGTTDFGVIRKQVDMLRSLKLPSLVAWSQNDEFMEEEIPRELARLCHPGPRLAFAGGGHNVQKTRAEQVAGALTRWIEDVLTEDTEGEQQSTQSLP
;
A
#
# COMPACT_ATOMS: atom_id res chain seq x y z
N MET A 1 -18.62 1.75 1.44
CA MET A 1 -19.97 1.25 1.09
C MET A 1 -20.25 -0.16 1.61
N VAL A 2 -19.43 -1.17 1.28
CA VAL A 2 -19.63 -2.58 1.74
C VAL A 2 -19.48 -2.75 3.27
N VAL A 3 -18.49 -2.08 3.88
CA VAL A 3 -18.30 -2.11 5.35
C VAL A 3 -19.53 -1.57 6.09
N ASN A 4 -20.09 -0.44 5.63
CA ASN A 4 -21.31 0.12 6.20
C ASN A 4 -22.51 -0.84 6.06
N LEU A 5 -22.60 -1.56 4.94
CA LEU A 5 -23.66 -2.55 4.73
C LEU A 5 -23.54 -3.73 5.71
N MET A 6 -22.32 -4.18 6.01
CA MET A 6 -22.08 -5.21 7.03
C MET A 6 -22.41 -4.73 8.45
N TRP A 7 -22.25 -3.43 8.74
CA TRP A 7 -22.58 -2.85 10.05
C TRP A 7 -24.09 -2.70 10.30
N THR A 8 -24.94 -2.87 9.28
CA THR A 8 -26.41 -2.79 9.45
C THR A 8 -26.99 -3.92 10.29
N GLY A 9 -26.24 -5.01 10.53
CA GLY A 9 -26.71 -6.16 11.31
C GLY A 9 -27.82 -6.98 10.63
N ASN A 10 -28.10 -6.73 9.35
CA ASN A 10 -29.14 -7.47 8.62
C ASN A 10 -28.67 -8.94 8.41
N PRO A 11 -29.41 -9.94 8.94
CA PRO A 11 -28.98 -11.34 8.92
C PRO A 11 -28.80 -11.90 7.50
N VAL A 12 -29.59 -11.42 6.53
CA VAL A 12 -29.50 -11.82 5.12
C VAL A 12 -28.21 -11.28 4.50
N VAL A 13 -27.90 -10.01 4.78
CA VAL A 13 -26.69 -9.35 4.30
C VAL A 13 -25.45 -10.02 4.88
N THR A 14 -25.45 -10.32 6.18
CA THR A 14 -24.32 -10.98 6.85
C THR A 14 -24.09 -12.41 6.37
N ALA A 15 -25.13 -13.11 5.89
CA ALA A 15 -25.01 -14.45 5.35
C ALA A 15 -24.49 -14.47 3.89
N LEU A 16 -24.90 -13.50 3.07
CA LEU A 16 -24.62 -13.50 1.62
C LEU A 16 -23.34 -12.76 1.23
N ILE A 17 -22.93 -11.74 1.98
CA ILE A 17 -21.72 -10.96 1.67
C ILE A 17 -20.42 -11.80 1.72
N PRO A 18 -20.16 -12.63 2.74
CA PRO A 18 -18.92 -13.40 2.82
C PRO A 18 -18.62 -14.30 1.61
N PRO A 19 -19.53 -15.19 1.17
CA PRO A 19 -19.26 -16.03 0.01
C PRO A 19 -19.13 -15.20 -1.28
N PHE A 20 -19.89 -14.12 -1.41
CA PHE A 20 -19.79 -13.21 -2.56
C PHE A 20 -18.41 -12.52 -2.63
N ILE A 21 -17.92 -11.98 -1.51
CA ILE A 21 -16.58 -11.39 -1.42
C ILE A 21 -15.51 -12.44 -1.75
N LYS A 22 -15.59 -13.65 -1.18
CA LYS A 22 -14.65 -14.74 -1.49
C LYS A 22 -14.66 -15.06 -2.98
N MET A 23 -15.82 -15.10 -3.62
CA MET A 23 -15.94 -15.33 -5.06
C MET A 23 -15.21 -14.24 -5.86
N ILE A 24 -15.40 -12.96 -5.53
CA ILE A 24 -14.67 -11.85 -6.20
C ILE A 24 -13.16 -12.05 -6.06
N TYR A 25 -12.67 -12.23 -4.83
CA TYR A 25 -11.23 -12.35 -4.58
C TYR A 25 -10.60 -13.55 -5.30
N THR A 26 -11.30 -14.68 -5.35
CA THR A 26 -10.74 -15.93 -5.90
C THR A 26 -10.95 -16.09 -7.41
N LYS A 27 -12.06 -15.58 -7.95
CA LYS A 27 -12.41 -15.77 -9.37
C LYS A 27 -12.05 -14.59 -10.26
N LEU A 28 -12.06 -13.37 -9.72
CA LEU A 28 -11.70 -12.17 -10.49
C LEU A 28 -10.28 -11.70 -10.17
N LEU A 29 -9.87 -11.77 -8.90
CA LEU A 29 -8.59 -11.21 -8.45
C LEU A 29 -7.47 -12.25 -8.28
N GLY A 30 -7.76 -13.53 -8.54
CA GLY A 30 -6.75 -14.60 -8.55
C GLY A 30 -6.17 -14.99 -7.19
N PHE A 31 -6.82 -14.62 -6.08
CA PHE A 31 -6.38 -15.04 -4.75
C PHE A 31 -6.59 -16.56 -4.57
N PRO A 32 -5.72 -17.25 -3.80
CA PRO A 32 -5.92 -18.66 -3.46
C PRO A 32 -7.29 -18.87 -2.84
N SER A 33 -7.99 -19.95 -3.16
CA SER A 33 -9.36 -20.23 -2.70
C SER A 33 -9.45 -20.97 -1.38
N ASP A 34 -8.31 -21.36 -0.81
CA ASP A 34 -8.23 -22.29 0.31
C ASP A 34 -8.58 -21.63 1.64
N ALA A 35 -8.51 -20.30 1.71
CA ALA A 35 -8.84 -19.54 2.89
C ALA A 35 -10.36 -19.44 3.13
N LEU A 36 -10.76 -19.34 4.39
CA LEU A 36 -12.14 -19.06 4.78
C LEU A 36 -12.59 -17.67 4.30
N PRO A 37 -13.88 -17.46 3.96
CA PRO A 37 -14.42 -16.17 3.53
C PRO A 37 -14.08 -14.98 4.45
N GLY A 38 -13.97 -15.24 5.77
CA GLY A 38 -13.62 -14.25 6.77
C GLY A 38 -12.27 -13.56 6.53
N HIS A 39 -11.29 -14.24 5.94
CA HIS A 39 -9.98 -13.63 5.66
C HIS A 39 -10.06 -12.51 4.62
N TYR A 40 -10.87 -12.69 3.58
CA TYR A 40 -11.07 -11.66 2.54
C TYR A 40 -11.91 -10.50 3.06
N ILE A 41 -12.92 -10.78 3.90
CA ILE A 41 -13.68 -9.73 4.60
C ILE A 41 -12.76 -8.90 5.49
N ALA A 42 -11.87 -9.54 6.26
CA ALA A 42 -10.95 -8.83 7.13
C ALA A 42 -10.05 -7.86 6.34
N GLY A 43 -9.65 -8.24 5.12
CA GLY A 43 -8.94 -7.35 4.19
C GLY A 43 -9.76 -6.12 3.81
N ILE A 44 -11.01 -6.31 3.37
CA ILE A 44 -11.92 -5.19 3.03
C ILE A 44 -12.20 -4.29 4.23
N VAL A 45 -12.49 -4.87 5.40
CA VAL A 45 -12.76 -4.09 6.61
C VAL A 45 -11.53 -3.26 6.95
N ARG A 46 -10.34 -3.86 6.96
CA ARG A 46 -9.10 -3.12 7.25
C ARG A 46 -8.87 -1.97 6.27
N ALA A 47 -9.03 -2.20 4.97
CA ALA A 47 -8.91 -1.14 3.97
C ALA A 47 -9.97 -0.05 4.17
N GLY A 48 -11.24 -0.44 4.37
CA GLY A 48 -12.36 0.49 4.49
C GLY A 48 -12.48 1.21 5.84
N THR A 49 -11.79 0.75 6.89
CA THR A 49 -11.78 1.37 8.22
C THR A 49 -10.41 1.93 8.61
N THR A 50 -9.51 2.12 7.64
CA THR A 50 -8.21 2.72 7.90
C THR A 50 -8.37 4.15 8.42
N ASP A 51 -7.87 4.42 9.63
CA ASP A 51 -7.84 5.77 10.20
C ASP A 51 -6.60 6.53 9.68
N PHE A 52 -6.81 7.32 8.64
CA PHE A 52 -5.76 8.15 8.06
C PHE A 52 -5.25 9.24 9.02
N GLY A 53 -6.02 9.64 10.03
CA GLY A 53 -5.56 10.57 11.06
C GLY A 53 -4.43 9.99 11.91
N VAL A 54 -4.49 8.69 12.22
CA VAL A 54 -3.39 7.98 12.89
C VAL A 54 -2.16 7.90 11.99
N ILE A 55 -2.34 7.59 10.70
CA ILE A 55 -1.24 7.53 9.74
C ILE A 55 -0.54 8.89 9.62
N ARG A 56 -1.28 10.00 9.57
CA ARG A 56 -0.71 11.36 9.56
C ARG A 56 0.19 11.61 10.76
N LYS A 57 -0.28 11.29 11.97
CA LYS A 57 0.52 11.44 13.21
C LYS A 57 1.81 10.62 13.15
N GLN A 58 1.74 9.41 12.59
CA GLN A 58 2.93 8.56 12.41
C GLN A 58 3.90 9.19 11.41
N VAL A 59 3.42 9.69 10.27
CA VAL A 59 4.26 10.37 9.28
C VAL A 59 4.90 11.63 9.86
N ASP A 60 4.15 12.43 10.62
CA ASP A 60 4.68 13.62 11.30
C ASP A 60 5.79 13.28 12.30
N MET A 61 5.62 12.18 13.05
CA MET A 61 6.65 11.66 13.95
C MET A 61 7.91 11.20 13.20
N LEU A 62 7.76 10.41 12.14
CA LEU A 62 8.90 9.96 11.33
C LEU A 62 9.64 11.13 10.69
N ARG A 63 8.89 12.14 10.23
CA ARG A 63 9.44 13.37 9.66
C ARG A 63 10.19 14.21 10.70
N SER A 64 9.68 14.33 11.93
CA SER A 64 10.36 15.09 13.00
C SER A 64 11.67 14.43 13.43
N LEU A 65 11.74 13.10 13.37
CA LEU A 65 12.94 12.31 13.57
C LEU A 65 13.87 12.30 12.35
N LYS A 66 13.48 12.96 11.26
CA LYS A 66 14.18 12.94 9.96
C LYS A 66 14.48 11.52 9.47
N LEU A 67 13.59 10.56 9.76
CA LEU A 67 13.82 9.17 9.39
C LEU A 67 13.71 9.02 7.87
N PRO A 68 14.80 8.66 7.16
CA PRO A 68 14.77 8.50 5.72
C PRO A 68 13.68 7.51 5.31
N SER A 69 12.96 7.79 4.21
CA SER A 69 11.89 6.93 3.72
C SER A 69 12.06 6.58 2.25
N LEU A 70 11.86 5.32 1.89
CA LEU A 70 11.67 4.85 0.52
C LEU A 70 10.19 4.52 0.34
N VAL A 71 9.59 5.00 -0.75
CA VAL A 71 8.20 4.69 -1.09
C VAL A 71 8.14 4.14 -2.51
N ALA A 72 7.58 2.95 -2.67
CA ALA A 72 7.45 2.26 -3.95
C ALA A 72 6.00 1.78 -4.14
N TRP A 73 5.43 2.01 -5.32
CA TRP A 73 4.05 1.62 -5.63
C TRP A 73 3.87 1.33 -7.12
N SER A 74 2.78 0.63 -7.47
CA SER A 74 2.36 0.47 -8.85
C SER A 74 1.28 1.49 -9.21
N GLN A 75 1.34 2.05 -10.41
CA GLN A 75 0.31 2.94 -10.96
C GLN A 75 -0.95 2.17 -11.37
N ASN A 76 -0.84 0.86 -11.54
CA ASN A 76 -1.95 -0.03 -11.88
C ASN A 76 -2.37 -0.94 -10.71
N ASP A 77 -2.14 -0.52 -9.47
CA ASP A 77 -2.58 -1.26 -8.29
C ASP A 77 -4.12 -1.34 -8.25
N GLU A 78 -4.65 -2.57 -8.20
CA GLU A 78 -6.10 -2.82 -8.23
C GLU A 78 -6.79 -2.56 -6.88
N PHE A 79 -6.01 -2.38 -5.80
CA PHE A 79 -6.50 -2.24 -4.43
C PHE A 79 -6.21 -0.88 -3.82
N MET A 80 -5.23 -0.14 -4.37
CA MET A 80 -4.79 1.14 -3.84
C MET A 80 -4.70 2.18 -4.95
N GLU A 81 -5.52 3.21 -4.84
CA GLU A 81 -5.52 4.38 -5.72
C GLU A 81 -4.15 5.09 -5.67
N GLU A 82 -3.62 5.51 -6.83
CA GLU A 82 -2.26 6.07 -6.96
C GLU A 82 -2.06 7.32 -6.08
N GLU A 83 -3.12 8.08 -5.85
CA GLU A 83 -3.14 9.29 -5.04
C GLU A 83 -2.66 9.02 -3.60
N ILE A 84 -2.96 7.84 -3.04
CA ILE A 84 -2.63 7.48 -1.65
C ILE A 84 -1.10 7.34 -1.46
N PRO A 85 -0.37 6.45 -2.17
CA PRO A 85 1.07 6.35 -2.03
C PRO A 85 1.80 7.61 -2.54
N ARG A 86 1.26 8.30 -3.54
CA ARG A 86 1.81 9.59 -4.01
C ARG A 86 1.74 10.66 -2.92
N GLU A 87 0.64 10.73 -2.19
CA GLU A 87 0.53 11.64 -1.05
C GLU A 87 1.46 11.22 0.10
N LEU A 88 1.46 9.93 0.47
CA LEU A 88 2.36 9.41 1.51
C LEU A 88 3.83 9.75 1.20
N ALA A 89 4.26 9.51 -0.04
CA ALA A 89 5.57 9.85 -0.56
C ALA A 89 5.95 11.33 -0.35
N ARG A 90 5.00 12.24 -0.56
CA ARG A 90 5.19 13.69 -0.40
C ARG A 90 5.32 14.10 1.07
N LEU A 91 4.62 13.42 1.97
CA LEU A 91 4.61 13.77 3.40
C LEU A 91 5.82 13.22 4.16
N CYS A 92 6.31 12.04 3.78
CA CYS A 92 7.47 11.42 4.41
C CYS A 92 8.76 12.24 4.18
N HIS A 93 9.77 11.99 5.02
CA HIS A 93 11.11 12.53 4.80
C HIS A 93 11.65 12.14 3.42
N PRO A 94 12.43 13.00 2.73
CA PRO A 94 13.03 12.68 1.44
C PRO A 94 13.77 11.35 1.38
N GLY A 95 13.77 10.76 0.19
CA GLY A 95 14.40 9.49 -0.18
C GLY A 95 13.81 8.97 -1.51
N PRO A 96 14.09 7.73 -1.91
CA PRO A 96 13.65 7.21 -3.20
C PRO A 96 12.12 7.12 -3.30
N ARG A 97 11.59 7.48 -4.47
CA ARG A 97 10.15 7.44 -4.82
C ARG A 97 9.99 6.71 -6.14
N LEU A 98 9.53 5.46 -6.08
CA LEU A 98 9.48 4.56 -7.23
C LEU A 98 8.02 4.32 -7.64
N ALA A 99 7.61 4.92 -8.75
CA ALA A 99 6.30 4.66 -9.35
C ALA A 99 6.49 3.70 -10.51
N PHE A 100 5.96 2.47 -10.42
CA PHE A 100 6.03 1.50 -11.50
C PHE A 100 4.78 1.56 -12.36
N ALA A 101 4.93 1.60 -13.69
CA ALA A 101 3.79 1.56 -14.61
C ALA A 101 2.95 0.28 -14.45
N GLY A 102 3.57 -0.81 -14.00
CA GLY A 102 2.92 -2.07 -13.70
C GLY A 102 3.53 -2.80 -12.50
N GLY A 103 2.91 -3.93 -12.12
CA GLY A 103 3.38 -4.77 -11.02
C GLY A 103 2.29 -5.09 -9.98
N GLY A 104 1.11 -4.47 -10.12
CA GLY A 104 -0.03 -4.66 -9.24
C GLY A 104 0.29 -4.33 -7.77
N HIS A 105 -0.51 -4.87 -6.86
CA HIS A 105 -0.42 -4.53 -5.44
C HIS A 105 0.87 -4.95 -4.73
N ASN A 106 1.55 -5.96 -5.27
CA ASN A 106 2.71 -6.56 -4.62
C ASN A 106 3.98 -6.29 -5.42
N VAL A 107 4.35 -5.01 -5.54
CA VAL A 107 5.57 -4.57 -6.27
C VAL A 107 6.85 -5.23 -5.73
N GLN A 108 6.89 -5.60 -4.44
CA GLN A 108 7.98 -6.37 -3.86
C GLN A 108 8.15 -7.77 -4.45
N LYS A 109 7.11 -8.32 -5.11
CA LYS A 109 7.17 -9.62 -5.80
C LYS A 109 7.44 -9.45 -7.30
N THR A 110 6.84 -8.44 -7.92
CA THR A 110 6.84 -8.25 -9.39
C THR A 110 7.95 -7.32 -9.89
N ARG A 111 8.55 -6.53 -8.99
CA ARG A 111 9.64 -5.57 -9.22
C ARG A 111 10.75 -5.74 -8.18
N ALA A 112 10.96 -6.98 -7.72
CA ALA A 112 11.85 -7.31 -6.62
C ALA A 112 13.30 -6.82 -6.86
N GLU A 113 13.83 -7.03 -8.06
CA GLU A 113 15.19 -6.60 -8.42
C GLU A 113 15.33 -5.08 -8.39
N GLN A 114 14.37 -4.35 -8.95
CA GLN A 114 14.37 -2.89 -8.98
C GLN A 114 14.26 -2.31 -7.57
N VAL A 115 13.34 -2.84 -6.76
CA VAL A 115 13.15 -2.41 -5.37
C VAL A 115 14.40 -2.72 -4.54
N ALA A 116 14.97 -3.92 -4.68
CA ALA A 116 16.18 -4.31 -3.96
C ALA A 116 17.38 -3.43 -4.36
N GLY A 117 17.60 -3.20 -5.66
CA GLY A 117 18.69 -2.35 -6.14
C GLY A 117 18.56 -0.89 -5.69
N ALA A 118 17.34 -0.36 -5.64
CA ALA A 118 17.10 0.97 -5.08
C ALA A 118 17.34 1.02 -3.57
N LEU A 119 16.89 0.00 -2.83
CA LEU A 119 17.10 -0.11 -1.38
C LEU A 119 18.59 -0.21 -1.02
N THR A 120 19.38 -1.02 -1.74
CA THR A 120 20.82 -1.17 -1.51
C THR A 120 21.55 0.16 -1.69
N ARG A 121 21.37 0.82 -2.84
CA ARG A 121 22.01 2.13 -3.09
C ARG A 121 21.60 3.17 -2.05
N TRP A 122 20.32 3.20 -1.70
CA TRP A 122 19.82 4.16 -0.73
C TRP A 122 20.37 3.93 0.67
N ILE A 123 20.57 2.67 1.09
CA ILE A 123 21.22 2.35 2.36
C ILE A 123 22.67 2.85 2.35
N GLU A 124 23.40 2.65 1.24
CA GLU A 124 24.77 3.16 1.10
C GLU A 124 24.80 4.69 1.22
N ASP A 125 23.94 5.40 0.50
CA ASP A 125 23.84 6.88 0.53
C ASP A 125 23.52 7.41 1.94
N VAL A 126 22.63 6.74 2.68
CA VAL A 126 22.27 7.12 4.05
C VAL A 126 23.44 6.90 5.02
N LEU A 127 24.25 5.86 4.81
CA LEU A 127 25.39 5.56 5.67
C LEU A 127 26.60 6.46 5.39
N THR A 128 26.73 7.04 4.20
CA THR A 128 27.81 7.97 3.85
C THR A 128 27.50 9.43 4.18
N GLU A 129 26.31 9.73 4.72
CA GLU A 129 25.80 11.08 5.01
C GLU A 129 25.70 12.00 3.77
N ASP A 130 25.80 11.48 2.54
CA ASP A 130 25.63 12.25 1.30
C ASP A 130 24.18 12.74 1.07
N THR A 131 23.27 12.44 1.99
CA THR A 131 21.87 12.86 1.98
C THR A 131 21.69 14.31 2.47
N GLU A 132 22.33 15.29 1.83
CA GLU A 132 21.90 16.68 1.97
C GLU A 132 20.56 16.88 1.24
N GLY A 133 19.46 16.62 1.95
CA GLY A 133 18.23 17.42 1.89
C GLY A 133 17.43 17.56 0.58
N GLU A 134 17.80 16.94 -0.53
CA GLU A 134 17.07 17.13 -1.79
C GLU A 134 15.84 16.20 -1.86
N GLN A 135 14.66 16.81 -2.09
CA GLN A 135 13.47 16.08 -2.49
C GLN A 135 13.73 15.38 -3.82
N GLN A 136 14.06 14.09 -3.79
CA GLN A 136 14.16 13.30 -5.01
C GLN A 136 12.79 13.22 -5.69
N SER A 137 12.74 13.65 -6.96
CA SER A 137 11.55 13.53 -7.79
C SER A 137 11.15 12.07 -7.96
N THR A 138 9.85 11.79 -8.04
CA THR A 138 9.34 10.45 -8.34
C THR A 138 9.91 9.93 -9.65
N GLN A 139 10.56 8.77 -9.57
CA GLN A 139 11.07 8.05 -10.73
C GLN A 139 9.96 7.16 -11.27
N SER A 140 9.55 7.39 -12.51
CA SER A 140 8.63 6.52 -13.23
C SER A 140 9.43 5.38 -13.86
N LEU A 141 9.12 4.15 -13.47
CA LEU A 141 9.80 2.93 -13.89
C LEU A 141 8.83 2.02 -14.66
N PRO A 142 9.34 1.21 -15.61
CA PRO A 142 8.53 0.22 -16.30
C PRO A 142 8.00 -0.91 -15.39
#